data_AF-A0A255G464-F1
#
_entry.id   AF-A0A255G464-F1
#
_cell.length_a   1.000
_cell.length_b   1.000
_cell.length_c   1.000
_cell.angle_alpha   90.00
_cell.angle_beta   90.00
_cell.angle_gamma   90.00
#
_symmetry.space_group_name_H-M   'P 1'
#
loop_
_entity.id
_entity.type
_entity.pdbx_description
1 polymer ?
#
loop_
_entity_poly.entity_id
_entity_poly.type
_entity_poly.pdbx_seq_one_letter_code
_entity_poly.pdbx_strand_id
1 'polypeptide(L)'
;MNRARGRAPGPGRPRTPAAPRPAETTPRRLVADELESDGYLNDLQVDGAALDEADTENTDIGGCTFTGGSLADSRWHRSRWVDSTFTGVDLANTELVRGSMERVVFSDCRMIGVRLAAATLTDIEFVGCTLRMANLRQAVLRRVRLVDCVLVGTELSEARCTDVEFLRCDLSETQWGNPGPRERLRLAGCELQRISGLSQLRGAEVTDSDPVVLAHVLAADLGIWLPD
;
A
#
# COMPACT_ATOMS: atom_id res chain seq x y z
N MET A 1 -7.62 23.13 -42.50
CA MET A 1 -6.77 23.40 -41.31
C MET A 1 -7.28 22.55 -40.16
N ASN A 2 -6.68 21.36 -39.98
CA ASN A 2 -7.06 20.42 -38.93
C ASN A 2 -6.36 20.87 -37.64
N ARG A 3 -7.06 21.56 -36.73
CA ARG A 3 -6.50 21.89 -35.41
C ARG A 3 -6.34 20.56 -34.67
N ALA A 4 -5.10 20.11 -34.51
CA ALA A 4 -4.75 19.06 -33.57
C ALA A 4 -5.40 19.41 -32.24
N ARG A 5 -6.40 18.63 -31.81
CA ARG A 5 -6.95 18.73 -30.46
C ARG A 5 -5.77 18.42 -29.54
N GLY A 6 -5.24 19.44 -28.87
CA GLY A 6 -4.21 19.25 -27.87
C GLY A 6 -4.69 18.18 -26.89
N ARG A 7 -3.87 17.16 -26.65
CA ARG A 7 -4.13 16.13 -25.64
C ARG A 7 -4.52 16.87 -24.35
N ALA A 8 -5.66 16.53 -23.75
CA ALA A 8 -6.02 17.10 -22.46
C ALA A 8 -4.83 16.92 -21.50
N PRO A 9 -4.48 17.93 -20.67
CA PRO A 9 -3.39 17.80 -19.73
C PRO A 9 -3.63 16.55 -18.87
N GLY A 10 -2.59 15.71 -18.74
CA GLY A 10 -2.66 14.50 -17.92
C GLY A 10 -3.00 14.82 -16.46
N PRO A 11 -3.34 13.82 -15.65
CA PRO A 11 -3.89 14.01 -14.29
C PRO A 11 -2.95 14.70 -13.29
N GLY A 12 -1.71 15.03 -13.66
CA GLY A 12 -0.68 15.58 -12.81
C GLY A 12 0.09 14.49 -12.07
N ARG A 13 1.37 14.73 -11.77
CA ARG A 13 2.19 13.75 -11.06
C ARG A 13 1.76 13.65 -9.58
N PRO A 14 1.69 12.44 -9.00
CA PRO A 14 1.46 12.28 -7.57
C PRO A 14 2.49 13.05 -6.74
N ARG A 15 2.06 13.63 -5.61
CA ARG A 15 2.97 14.20 -4.61
C ARG A 15 3.74 13.07 -3.90
N THR A 16 5.04 13.31 -3.68
CA THR A 16 5.90 12.40 -2.90
C THR A 16 5.42 12.31 -1.45
N PRO A 17 5.41 11.12 -0.83
CA PRO A 17 5.21 10.95 0.60
C PRO A 17 6.20 11.79 1.43
N ALA A 18 5.73 12.37 2.53
CA ALA A 18 6.64 12.92 3.54
C ALA A 18 7.41 11.80 4.24
N ALA A 19 8.72 11.99 4.43
CA ALA A 19 9.58 11.01 5.08
C ALA A 19 9.29 10.89 6.60
N PRO A 20 9.44 9.68 7.17
CA PRO A 20 9.36 9.46 8.61
C PRO A 20 10.51 10.14 9.35
N ARG A 21 10.34 10.33 10.66
CA ARG A 21 11.36 10.86 11.57
C ARG A 21 11.53 9.92 12.77
N PRO A 22 12.09 8.72 12.59
CA PRO A 22 12.29 7.80 13.69
C PRO A 22 13.35 8.33 14.66
N ALA A 23 13.27 7.91 15.91
CA ALA A 23 14.26 8.23 16.91
C ALA A 23 15.55 7.42 16.74
N GLU A 24 16.65 8.01 17.20
CA GLU A 24 17.95 7.36 17.29
C GLU A 24 18.18 6.89 18.73
N THR A 25 17.70 5.69 19.05
CA THR A 25 17.87 5.06 20.36
C THR A 25 18.69 3.77 20.24
N THR A 26 18.97 3.09 21.35
CA THR A 26 19.75 1.83 21.30
C THR A 26 18.83 0.69 20.84
N PRO A 27 19.20 -0.10 19.81
CA PRO A 27 18.42 -1.25 19.39
C PRO A 27 18.18 -2.25 20.51
N ARG A 28 16.95 -2.77 20.59
CA ARG A 28 16.58 -3.85 21.51
C ARG A 28 15.57 -4.80 20.88
N ARG A 29 15.42 -5.98 21.45
CA ARG A 29 14.30 -6.87 21.13
C ARG A 29 13.02 -6.34 21.76
N LEU A 30 11.88 -6.55 21.09
CA LEU A 30 10.54 -6.28 21.62
C LEU A 30 9.72 -7.56 21.56
N VAL A 31 9.03 -7.91 22.64
CA VAL A 31 8.18 -9.10 22.73
C VAL A 31 6.73 -8.75 23.03
N ALA A 32 5.81 -9.65 22.66
CA ALA A 32 4.36 -9.43 22.79
C ALA A 32 3.91 -9.12 24.22
N ASP A 33 4.54 -9.72 25.24
CA ASP A 33 4.21 -9.48 26.67
C ASP A 33 4.44 -8.03 27.12
N GLU A 34 5.20 -7.24 26.35
CA GLU A 34 5.42 -5.82 26.61
C GLU A 34 4.34 -4.92 25.98
N LEU A 35 3.40 -5.51 25.23
CA LEU A 35 2.31 -4.79 24.59
C LEU A 35 1.06 -4.78 25.46
N GLU A 36 0.37 -3.65 25.43
CA GLU A 36 -0.94 -3.48 26.03
C GLU A 36 -1.86 -2.69 25.09
N SER A 37 -3.16 -2.96 25.17
CA SER A 37 -4.16 -2.09 24.54
C SER A 37 -4.09 -0.69 25.13
N ASP A 38 -4.35 0.32 24.30
CA ASP A 38 -4.17 1.74 24.63
C ASP A 38 -2.72 2.13 25.03
N GLY A 39 -1.75 1.23 24.78
CA GLY A 39 -0.33 1.44 25.06
C GLY A 39 0.40 2.28 24.02
N TYR A 40 1.63 2.69 24.36
CA TYR A 40 2.47 3.54 23.51
C TYR A 40 3.86 2.91 23.34
N LEU A 41 4.26 2.70 22.08
CA LEU A 41 5.63 2.42 21.68
C LEU A 41 6.18 3.67 21.01
N ASN A 42 7.01 4.42 21.73
CA ASN A 42 7.58 5.65 21.22
C ASN A 42 9.10 5.59 21.19
N ASP A 43 9.67 6.07 20.08
CA ASP A 43 11.10 6.34 19.94
C ASP A 43 11.98 5.09 20.15
N LEU A 44 11.48 3.91 19.75
CA LEU A 44 12.18 2.64 19.90
C LEU A 44 12.94 2.25 18.64
N GLN A 45 14.18 1.81 18.80
CA GLN A 45 14.85 0.96 17.81
C GLN A 45 14.67 -0.50 18.20
N VAL A 46 13.97 -1.25 17.35
CA VAL A 46 13.65 -2.66 17.52
C VAL A 46 14.43 -3.48 16.50
N ASP A 47 15.33 -4.33 16.98
CA ASP A 47 16.03 -5.32 16.19
C ASP A 47 15.48 -6.71 16.55
N GLY A 48 14.74 -7.31 15.62
CA GLY A 48 14.09 -8.61 15.79
C GLY A 48 12.84 -8.58 16.66
N ALA A 49 11.79 -7.87 16.23
CA ALA A 49 10.47 -7.94 16.88
C ALA A 49 9.94 -9.39 16.95
N ALA A 50 9.32 -9.76 18.07
CA ALA A 50 8.64 -11.04 18.24
C ALA A 50 7.24 -10.80 18.79
N LEU A 51 6.40 -10.36 17.86
CA LEU A 51 5.04 -9.88 18.09
C LEU A 51 4.03 -10.72 17.29
N ASP A 52 4.42 -11.93 16.89
CA ASP A 52 3.51 -12.91 16.30
C ASP A 52 2.29 -13.09 17.20
N GLU A 53 1.10 -13.13 16.59
CA GLU A 53 -0.19 -13.32 17.27
C GLU A 53 -0.53 -12.28 18.36
N ALA A 54 0.26 -11.20 18.51
CA ALA A 54 -0.05 -10.12 19.43
C ALA A 54 -1.46 -9.56 19.17
N ASP A 55 -2.20 -9.24 20.22
CA ASP A 55 -3.59 -8.76 20.10
C ASP A 55 -3.74 -7.50 20.94
N THR A 56 -3.71 -6.35 20.27
CA THR A 56 -3.88 -5.05 20.90
C THR A 56 -4.93 -4.20 20.19
N GLU A 57 -5.52 -3.29 20.95
CA GLU A 57 -6.43 -2.28 20.45
C GLU A 57 -5.91 -0.88 20.79
N ASN A 58 -6.08 0.08 19.88
CA ASN A 58 -5.71 1.50 20.08
C ASN A 58 -4.23 1.73 20.48
N THR A 59 -3.30 0.86 20.11
CA THR A 59 -1.88 1.07 20.37
C THR A 59 -1.29 2.15 19.47
N ASP A 60 -0.50 3.04 20.05
CA ASP A 60 0.24 4.08 19.33
C ASP A 60 1.70 3.64 19.12
N ILE A 61 2.17 3.66 17.87
CA ILE A 61 3.55 3.38 17.48
C ILE A 61 4.11 4.65 16.84
N GLY A 62 4.95 5.39 17.57
CA GLY A 62 5.50 6.69 17.16
C GLY A 62 7.02 6.68 17.10
N GLY A 63 7.62 7.21 16.04
CA GLY A 63 9.07 7.41 15.98
C GLY A 63 9.90 6.11 16.05
N CYS A 64 9.31 4.96 15.74
CA CYS A 64 9.96 3.67 15.91
C CYS A 64 10.66 3.18 14.63
N THR A 65 11.73 2.42 14.79
CA THR A 65 12.40 1.68 13.70
C THR A 65 12.40 0.21 14.02
N PHE A 66 11.80 -0.60 13.14
CA PHE A 66 11.79 -2.05 13.24
C PHE A 66 12.69 -2.63 12.14
N THR A 67 13.66 -3.44 12.53
CA THR A 67 14.52 -4.19 11.61
C THR A 67 14.39 -5.68 11.89
N GLY A 68 13.98 -6.45 10.90
CA GLY A 68 13.72 -7.87 11.03
C GLY A 68 12.60 -8.22 12.03
N GLY A 69 12.48 -9.51 12.32
CA GLY A 69 11.45 -10.02 13.23
C GLY A 69 10.08 -10.15 12.58
N SER A 70 9.07 -10.34 13.41
CA SER A 70 7.72 -10.71 12.97
C SER A 70 6.62 -10.10 13.83
N LEU A 71 5.57 -9.69 13.13
CA LEU A 71 4.24 -9.30 13.59
C LEU A 71 3.18 -10.20 12.91
N ALA A 72 3.56 -11.39 12.41
CA ALA A 72 2.66 -12.25 11.67
C ALA A 72 1.42 -12.64 12.50
N ASP A 73 0.27 -12.72 11.84
CA ASP A 73 -1.03 -13.09 12.44
C ASP A 73 -1.47 -12.23 13.64
N SER A 74 -0.82 -11.08 13.87
CA SER A 74 -1.16 -10.14 14.95
C SER A 74 -2.34 -9.23 14.61
N ARG A 75 -3.00 -8.68 15.62
CA ARG A 75 -4.16 -7.78 15.54
C ARG A 75 -3.84 -6.45 16.22
N TRP A 76 -3.95 -5.38 15.44
CA TRP A 76 -3.67 -3.99 15.81
C TRP A 76 -4.88 -3.11 15.48
N HIS A 77 -6.05 -3.46 16.02
CA HIS A 77 -7.27 -2.76 15.66
C HIS A 77 -7.20 -1.29 16.10
N ARG A 78 -7.53 -0.38 15.18
CA ARG A 78 -7.54 1.07 15.42
C ARG A 78 -6.19 1.66 15.86
N SER A 79 -5.08 0.95 15.70
CA SER A 79 -3.75 1.45 16.06
C SER A 79 -3.36 2.68 15.23
N ARG A 80 -2.48 3.53 15.78
CA ARG A 80 -1.91 4.69 15.09
C ARG A 80 -0.41 4.54 14.93
N TRP A 81 0.08 4.55 13.70
CA TRP A 81 1.50 4.36 13.39
C TRP A 81 2.04 5.63 12.74
N VAL A 82 3.05 6.26 13.35
CA VAL A 82 3.53 7.59 12.94
C VAL A 82 5.04 7.63 12.93
N ASP A 83 5.60 8.29 11.92
CA ASP A 83 7.05 8.59 11.85
C ASP A 83 7.94 7.36 12.04
N SER A 84 7.50 6.21 11.52
CA SER A 84 8.11 4.91 11.81
C SER A 84 8.62 4.22 10.54
N THR A 85 9.58 3.31 10.71
CA THR A 85 10.16 2.51 9.62
C THR A 85 10.14 1.03 9.96
N PHE A 86 9.92 0.19 8.94
CA PHE A 86 9.91 -1.27 9.05
C PHE A 86 10.77 -1.83 7.91
N THR A 87 11.85 -2.55 8.23
CA THR A 87 12.77 -3.12 7.24
C THR A 87 12.89 -4.62 7.45
N GLY A 88 12.54 -5.43 6.44
CA GLY A 88 12.66 -6.90 6.50
C GLY A 88 11.76 -7.57 7.55
N VAL A 89 10.66 -6.93 7.93
CA VAL A 89 9.72 -7.41 8.94
C VAL A 89 8.67 -8.31 8.29
N ASP A 90 8.32 -9.42 8.93
CA ASP A 90 7.15 -10.21 8.55
C ASP A 90 5.87 -9.64 9.18
N LEU A 91 4.92 -9.25 8.33
CA LEU A 91 3.60 -8.69 8.62
C LEU A 91 2.52 -9.54 7.92
N ALA A 92 2.81 -10.82 7.64
CA ALA A 92 1.84 -11.72 7.03
C ALA A 92 0.57 -11.82 7.89
N ASN A 93 -0.59 -11.71 7.24
CA ASN A 93 -1.92 -11.76 7.84
C ASN A 93 -2.19 -10.74 8.97
N THR A 94 -1.30 -9.79 9.23
CA THR A 94 -1.49 -8.77 10.28
C THR A 94 -2.76 -7.97 10.03
N GLU A 95 -3.56 -7.76 11.08
CA GLU A 95 -4.79 -6.98 11.01
C GLU A 95 -4.59 -5.55 11.50
N LEU A 96 -4.72 -4.60 10.58
CA LEU A 96 -4.62 -3.16 10.79
C LEU A 96 -5.94 -2.47 10.41
N VAL A 97 -7.04 -3.20 10.57
CA VAL A 97 -8.39 -2.77 10.18
C VAL A 97 -8.76 -1.50 10.94
N ARG A 98 -9.19 -0.47 10.19
CA ARG A 98 -9.51 0.87 10.72
C ARG A 98 -8.34 1.57 11.44
N GLY A 99 -7.11 1.09 11.29
CA GLY A 99 -5.91 1.76 11.77
C GLY A 99 -5.60 3.03 10.98
N SER A 100 -4.69 3.85 11.51
CA SER A 100 -4.15 5.02 10.82
C SER A 100 -2.63 4.96 10.75
N MET A 101 -2.07 5.31 9.60
CA MET A 101 -0.63 5.42 9.40
C MET A 101 -0.30 6.77 8.77
N GLU A 102 0.75 7.39 9.27
CA GLU A 102 1.19 8.71 8.83
C GLU A 102 2.72 8.78 8.79
N ARG A 103 3.32 9.06 7.63
CA ARG A 103 4.79 9.07 7.46
C ARG A 103 5.41 7.76 7.91
N VAL A 104 5.09 6.67 7.21
CA VAL A 104 5.62 5.33 7.50
C VAL A 104 6.26 4.75 6.26
N VAL A 105 7.40 4.08 6.44
CA VAL A 105 8.11 3.36 5.36
C VAL A 105 8.18 1.88 5.68
N PHE A 106 7.80 1.06 4.71
CA PHE A 106 8.00 -0.39 4.72
C PHE A 106 8.99 -0.75 3.60
N SER A 107 10.08 -1.42 3.97
CA SER A 107 11.15 -1.82 3.04
C SER A 107 11.40 -3.32 3.16
N ASP A 108 11.32 -4.04 2.04
CA ASP A 108 11.58 -5.49 1.95
C ASP A 108 10.73 -6.32 2.93
N CYS A 109 9.54 -5.82 3.29
CA CYS A 109 8.65 -6.49 4.23
C CYS A 109 7.77 -7.55 3.52
N ARG A 110 7.51 -8.64 4.23
CA ARG A 110 6.51 -9.63 3.82
C ARG A 110 5.17 -9.21 4.41
N MET A 111 4.19 -8.88 3.56
CA MET A 111 2.87 -8.39 3.98
C MET A 111 1.74 -9.18 3.31
N ILE A 112 1.96 -10.50 3.12
CA ILE A 112 1.00 -11.37 2.44
C ILE A 112 -0.28 -11.46 3.27
N GLY A 113 -1.43 -11.20 2.67
CA GLY A 113 -2.72 -11.29 3.36
C GLY A 113 -2.97 -10.19 4.39
N VAL A 114 -2.13 -9.15 4.47
CA VAL A 114 -2.31 -8.04 5.43
C VAL A 114 -3.70 -7.41 5.27
N ARG A 115 -4.38 -7.14 6.39
CA ARG A 115 -5.75 -6.61 6.40
C ARG A 115 -5.74 -5.14 6.79
N LEU A 116 -5.88 -4.27 5.79
CA LEU A 116 -5.91 -2.81 5.89
C LEU A 116 -7.30 -2.23 5.54
N ALA A 117 -8.35 -3.05 5.67
CA ALA A 117 -9.70 -2.63 5.34
C ALA A 117 -10.11 -1.39 6.16
N ALA A 118 -10.66 -0.39 5.47
CA ALA A 118 -11.04 0.91 6.04
C ALA A 118 -9.91 1.66 6.79
N ALA A 119 -8.64 1.31 6.58
CA ALA A 119 -7.51 2.03 7.15
C ALA A 119 -7.28 3.39 6.47
N THR A 120 -6.66 4.33 7.17
CA THR A 120 -6.21 5.61 6.58
C THR A 120 -4.69 5.63 6.50
N LEU A 121 -4.17 5.68 5.28
CA LEU A 121 -2.74 5.67 4.96
C LEU A 121 -2.37 7.02 4.34
N THR A 122 -1.54 7.79 5.04
CA THR A 122 -1.10 9.12 4.58
C THR A 122 0.42 9.20 4.59
N ASP A 123 1.03 9.63 3.49
CA ASP A 123 2.50 9.72 3.39
C ASP A 123 3.17 8.37 3.67
N ILE A 124 2.82 7.35 2.88
CA ILE A 124 3.37 5.99 3.04
C ILE A 124 4.23 5.62 1.85
N GLU A 125 5.37 4.99 2.11
CA GLU A 125 6.20 4.38 1.07
C GLU A 125 6.39 2.88 1.34
N PHE A 126 6.14 2.07 0.32
CA PHE A 126 6.44 0.64 0.29
C PHE A 126 7.54 0.41 -0.76
N VAL A 127 8.63 -0.26 -0.39
CA VAL A 127 9.76 -0.54 -1.29
C VAL A 127 10.10 -2.02 -1.21
N GLY A 128 10.04 -2.76 -2.33
CA GLY A 128 10.39 -4.19 -2.34
C GLY A 128 9.43 -5.10 -1.56
N CYS A 129 8.27 -4.59 -1.13
CA CYS A 129 7.35 -5.33 -0.27
C CYS A 129 6.49 -6.34 -1.05
N THR A 130 6.13 -7.45 -0.40
CA THR A 130 5.17 -8.42 -0.93
C THR A 130 3.82 -8.27 -0.26
N LEU A 131 2.83 -7.68 -0.94
CA LEU A 131 1.46 -7.46 -0.47
C LEU A 131 0.44 -8.38 -1.17
N ARG A 132 0.85 -9.59 -1.56
CA ARG A 132 -0.05 -10.58 -2.21
C ARG A 132 -1.30 -10.81 -1.35
N MET A 133 -2.47 -10.83 -1.98
CA MET A 133 -3.76 -11.06 -1.32
C MET A 133 -4.07 -10.07 -0.19
N ALA A 134 -3.42 -8.91 -0.16
CA ALA A 134 -3.73 -7.87 0.82
C ALA A 134 -5.16 -7.34 0.64
N ASN A 135 -5.79 -6.94 1.74
CA ASN A 135 -7.12 -6.35 1.73
C ASN A 135 -7.04 -4.86 2.04
N LEU A 136 -7.25 -4.01 1.03
CA LEU A 136 -7.31 -2.56 1.12
C LEU A 136 -8.75 -2.04 0.85
N ARG A 137 -9.76 -2.88 1.02
CA ARG A 137 -11.16 -2.49 0.78
C ARG A 137 -11.52 -1.27 1.62
N GLN A 138 -12.15 -0.28 0.99
CA GLN A 138 -12.58 0.98 1.64
C GLN A 138 -11.44 1.80 2.28
N ALA A 139 -10.17 1.44 2.07
CA ALA A 139 -9.03 2.19 2.60
C ALA A 139 -8.95 3.58 1.97
N VAL A 140 -8.32 4.51 2.67
CA VAL A 140 -8.04 5.86 2.19
C VAL A 140 -6.55 6.04 2.05
N LEU A 141 -6.09 6.16 0.80
CA LEU A 141 -4.68 6.28 0.41
C LEU A 141 -4.41 7.73 -0.04
N ARG A 142 -3.55 8.44 0.68
CA ARG A 142 -3.15 9.82 0.36
C ARG A 142 -1.63 9.95 0.33
N ARG A 143 -1.05 10.33 -0.81
CA ARG A 143 0.41 10.43 -0.96
C ARG A 143 1.05 9.09 -0.59
N VAL A 144 0.66 8.05 -1.33
CA VAL A 144 1.15 6.68 -1.11
C VAL A 144 1.95 6.26 -2.31
N ARG A 145 3.14 5.69 -2.06
CA ARG A 145 4.05 5.26 -3.10
C ARG A 145 4.43 3.81 -2.89
N LEU A 146 4.33 3.01 -3.94
CA LEU A 146 4.75 1.62 -3.97
C LEU A 146 5.79 1.46 -5.07
N VAL A 147 6.96 0.93 -4.71
CA VAL A 147 8.10 0.78 -5.61
C VAL A 147 8.58 -0.65 -5.57
N ASP A 148 8.68 -1.31 -6.73
CA ASP A 148 9.17 -2.69 -6.84
C ASP A 148 8.40 -3.68 -5.94
N CYS A 149 7.09 -3.45 -5.76
CA CYS A 149 6.23 -4.24 -4.87
C CYS A 149 5.41 -5.28 -5.64
N VAL A 150 5.01 -6.34 -4.95
CA VAL A 150 4.13 -7.38 -5.51
C VAL A 150 2.77 -7.36 -4.85
N LEU A 151 1.72 -7.04 -5.61
CA LEU A 151 0.34 -6.84 -5.12
C LEU A 151 -0.65 -7.83 -5.77
N VAL A 152 -0.17 -9.02 -6.14
CA VAL A 152 -1.03 -9.99 -6.83
C VAL A 152 -2.25 -10.34 -5.99
N GLY A 153 -3.43 -10.16 -6.57
CA GLY A 153 -4.71 -10.46 -5.92
C GLY A 153 -5.11 -9.47 -4.82
N THR A 154 -4.43 -8.32 -4.68
CA THR A 154 -4.82 -7.30 -3.69
C THR A 154 -6.20 -6.72 -4.01
N GLU A 155 -7.03 -6.56 -2.98
CA GLU A 155 -8.38 -6.02 -3.08
C GLU A 155 -8.40 -4.52 -2.79
N LEU A 156 -8.75 -3.71 -3.79
CA LEU A 156 -8.83 -2.24 -3.72
C LEU A 156 -10.26 -1.73 -3.95
N SER A 157 -11.27 -2.58 -3.76
CA SER A 157 -12.68 -2.22 -3.89
C SER A 157 -13.03 -1.09 -2.93
N GLU A 158 -13.63 -0.01 -3.44
CA GLU A 158 -13.96 1.21 -2.67
C GLU A 158 -12.76 1.96 -2.07
N ALA A 159 -11.52 1.59 -2.42
CA ALA A 159 -10.33 2.28 -1.93
C ALA A 159 -10.16 3.66 -2.60
N ARG A 160 -10.11 4.73 -1.81
CA ARG A 160 -9.94 6.10 -2.32
C ARG A 160 -8.46 6.42 -2.47
N CYS A 161 -8.06 6.83 -3.67
CA CYS A 161 -6.67 7.13 -4.02
C CYS A 161 -6.52 8.59 -4.42
N THR A 162 -5.69 9.33 -3.69
CA THR A 162 -5.28 10.70 -4.02
C THR A 162 -3.77 10.79 -3.91
N ASP A 163 -3.08 11.23 -4.97
CA ASP A 163 -1.61 11.22 -5.02
C ASP A 163 -1.05 9.81 -4.75
N VAL A 164 -1.38 8.84 -5.61
CA VAL A 164 -0.88 7.46 -5.45
C VAL A 164 -0.02 7.08 -6.65
N GLU A 165 1.17 6.53 -6.41
CA GLU A 165 2.08 6.04 -7.44
C GLU A 165 2.41 4.57 -7.20
N PHE A 166 2.17 3.73 -8.20
CA PHE A 166 2.73 2.39 -8.31
C PHE A 166 3.83 2.42 -9.36
N LEU A 167 5.04 2.05 -8.98
CA LEU A 167 6.22 2.07 -9.83
C LEU A 167 6.84 0.68 -9.86
N ARG A 168 6.91 0.08 -11.07
CA ARG A 168 7.46 -1.28 -11.29
C ARG A 168 6.84 -2.34 -10.38
N CYS A 169 5.53 -2.24 -10.19
CA CYS A 169 4.79 -3.18 -9.34
C CYS A 169 4.10 -4.24 -10.18
N ASP A 170 3.99 -5.45 -9.62
CA ASP A 170 3.08 -6.46 -10.14
C ASP A 170 1.69 -6.24 -9.54
N LEU A 171 0.76 -5.74 -10.35
CA LEU A 171 -0.63 -5.48 -9.99
C LEU A 171 -1.56 -6.54 -10.59
N SER A 172 -1.03 -7.69 -11.00
CA SER A 172 -1.84 -8.74 -11.61
C SER A 172 -2.96 -9.18 -10.65
N GLU A 173 -4.14 -9.48 -11.19
CA GLU A 173 -5.31 -9.93 -10.40
C GLU A 173 -5.84 -8.92 -9.36
N THR A 174 -5.33 -7.68 -9.35
CA THR A 174 -5.86 -6.65 -8.46
C THR A 174 -7.31 -6.34 -8.80
N GLN A 175 -8.12 -6.13 -7.76
CA GLN A 175 -9.54 -5.87 -7.90
C GLN A 175 -9.83 -4.40 -7.59
N TRP A 176 -10.34 -3.67 -8.59
CA TRP A 176 -10.64 -2.25 -8.46
C TRP A 176 -12.16 -2.03 -8.43
N GLY A 177 -12.63 -1.34 -7.39
CA GLY A 177 -14.04 -0.92 -7.28
C GLY A 177 -14.24 0.54 -7.70
N ASN A 178 -15.43 1.08 -7.50
CA ASN A 178 -15.78 2.48 -7.79
C ASN A 178 -15.71 3.36 -6.53
N PRO A 179 -14.54 3.91 -6.14
CA PRO A 179 -14.43 4.79 -4.98
C PRO A 179 -14.88 6.23 -5.26
N GLY A 180 -15.33 6.54 -6.49
CA GLY A 180 -15.39 7.89 -7.04
C GLY A 180 -14.16 8.26 -7.88
N PRO A 181 -13.97 9.55 -8.20
CA PRO A 181 -12.88 9.99 -9.06
C PRO A 181 -11.51 9.76 -8.42
N ARG A 182 -10.53 9.35 -9.24
CA ARG A 182 -9.13 9.18 -8.82
C ARG A 182 -8.34 10.42 -9.20
N GLU A 183 -7.63 10.98 -8.24
CA GLU A 183 -6.82 12.19 -8.44
C GLU A 183 -5.34 11.84 -8.37
N ARG A 184 -4.61 12.10 -9.46
CA ARG A 184 -3.16 11.85 -9.52
C ARG A 184 -2.85 10.41 -9.09
N LEU A 185 -3.50 9.44 -9.75
CA LEU A 185 -3.12 8.03 -9.67
C LEU A 185 -2.21 7.71 -10.85
N ARG A 186 -1.04 7.13 -10.60
CA ARG A 186 -0.07 6.76 -11.62
C ARG A 186 0.35 5.31 -11.48
N LEU A 187 0.31 4.56 -12.58
CA LEU A 187 0.83 3.21 -12.74
C LEU A 187 1.98 3.28 -13.76
N ALA A 188 3.22 3.14 -13.30
CA ALA A 188 4.41 3.25 -14.15
C ALA A 188 5.18 1.94 -14.15
N GLY A 189 5.38 1.32 -15.32
CA GLY A 189 6.11 0.07 -15.45
C GLY A 189 5.44 -1.10 -14.73
N CYS A 190 4.12 -1.05 -14.53
CA CYS A 190 3.39 -2.07 -13.78
C CYS A 190 2.86 -3.18 -14.67
N GLU A 191 2.80 -4.39 -14.13
CA GLU A 191 2.10 -5.53 -14.71
C GLU A 191 0.62 -5.47 -14.35
N LEU A 192 -0.27 -5.63 -15.33
CA LEU A 192 -1.72 -5.39 -15.19
C LEU A 192 -2.56 -6.59 -15.65
N GLN A 193 -1.99 -7.79 -15.62
CA GLN A 193 -2.65 -8.98 -16.13
C GLN A 193 -3.85 -9.35 -15.27
N ARG A 194 -5.00 -9.63 -15.89
CA ARG A 194 -6.22 -10.12 -15.21
C ARG A 194 -6.73 -9.21 -14.08
N ILE A 195 -6.44 -7.90 -14.14
CA ILE A 195 -7.08 -6.94 -13.24
C ILE A 195 -8.57 -6.84 -13.54
N SER A 196 -9.37 -6.52 -12.52
CA SER A 196 -10.80 -6.28 -12.66
C SER A 196 -11.17 -4.85 -12.28
N GLY A 197 -12.21 -4.31 -12.91
CA GLY A 197 -12.68 -2.95 -12.65
C GLY A 197 -11.74 -1.88 -13.23
N LEU A 198 -11.13 -2.16 -14.37
CA LEU A 198 -10.22 -1.25 -15.05
C LEU A 198 -10.93 0.05 -15.48
N SER A 199 -12.23 -0.03 -15.82
CA SER A 199 -13.11 1.13 -15.99
C SER A 199 -13.09 2.11 -14.80
N GLN A 200 -12.77 1.63 -13.60
CA GLN A 200 -12.67 2.43 -12.38
C GLN A 200 -11.33 3.14 -12.21
N LEU A 201 -10.35 2.87 -13.08
CA LEU A 201 -9.08 3.59 -13.16
C LEU A 201 -9.19 4.88 -13.98
N ARG A 202 -10.40 5.36 -14.25
CA ARG A 202 -10.61 6.62 -14.98
C ARG A 202 -9.84 7.77 -14.32
N GLY A 203 -9.02 8.45 -15.12
CA GLY A 203 -8.16 9.54 -14.66
C GLY A 203 -6.80 9.09 -14.16
N ALA A 204 -6.51 7.78 -14.12
CA ALA A 204 -5.17 7.29 -13.87
C ALA A 204 -4.25 7.52 -15.07
N GLU A 205 -2.98 7.77 -14.80
CA GLU A 205 -1.92 7.77 -15.79
C GLU A 205 -1.27 6.38 -15.81
N VAL A 206 -1.24 5.73 -16.98
CA VAL A 206 -0.52 4.47 -17.19
C VAL A 206 0.64 4.73 -18.14
N THR A 207 1.85 4.40 -17.73
CA THR A 207 3.10 4.64 -18.47
C THR A 207 4.02 3.45 -18.37
N ASP A 208 4.91 3.29 -19.35
CA ASP A 208 5.94 2.24 -19.36
C ASP A 208 5.37 0.81 -19.24
N SER A 209 4.09 0.62 -19.61
CA SER A 209 3.42 -0.67 -19.70
C SER A 209 3.46 -1.19 -21.14
N ASP A 210 3.44 -2.53 -21.29
CA ASP A 210 3.30 -3.16 -22.60
C ASP A 210 1.95 -2.77 -23.23
N PRO A 211 1.94 -2.10 -24.40
CA PRO A 211 0.72 -1.62 -25.04
C PRO A 211 -0.17 -2.75 -25.55
N VAL A 212 0.39 -3.90 -25.92
CA VAL A 212 -0.37 -5.08 -26.37
C VAL A 212 -1.07 -5.70 -25.19
N VAL A 213 -0.36 -5.93 -24.08
CA VAL A 213 -0.97 -6.44 -22.84
C VAL A 213 -2.05 -5.49 -22.37
N LEU A 214 -1.79 -4.18 -22.37
CA LEU A 214 -2.77 -3.18 -21.97
C LEU A 214 -4.02 -3.20 -22.87
N ALA A 215 -3.86 -3.39 -24.18
CA ALA A 215 -4.99 -3.52 -25.10
C ALA A 215 -5.86 -4.74 -24.79
N HIS A 216 -5.24 -5.89 -24.50
CA HIS A 216 -5.96 -7.12 -24.12
C HIS A 216 -6.68 -6.97 -22.78
N VAL A 217 -6.02 -6.36 -21.80
CA VAL A 217 -6.60 -6.08 -20.49
C VAL A 217 -7.79 -5.12 -20.61
N LEU A 218 -7.67 -4.08 -21.44
CA LEU A 218 -8.78 -3.17 -21.76
C LEU A 218 -9.93 -3.87 -22.47
N ALA A 219 -9.63 -4.68 -23.48
CA ALA A 219 -10.66 -5.43 -24.21
C ALA A 219 -11.41 -6.38 -23.27
N ALA A 220 -10.69 -7.14 -22.43
CA ALA A 220 -11.27 -8.05 -21.45
C ALA A 220 -12.20 -7.33 -20.46
N ASP A 221 -11.80 -6.19 -19.89
CA ASP A 221 -12.66 -5.42 -18.96
C ASP A 221 -13.90 -4.85 -19.65
N LEU A 222 -13.82 -4.56 -20.94
CA LEU A 222 -14.95 -4.11 -21.76
C LEU A 222 -15.81 -5.27 -22.30
N GLY A 223 -15.46 -6.53 -22.02
CA GLY A 223 -16.14 -7.70 -22.57
C GLY A 223 -15.92 -7.90 -24.08
N ILE A 224 -14.85 -7.33 -24.63
CA ILE A 224 -14.43 -7.42 -26.03
C ILE A 224 -13.42 -8.57 -26.16
N TRP A 225 -13.63 -9.45 -27.12
CA TRP A 225 -12.71 -10.53 -27.43
C TRP A 225 -11.71 -10.10 -28.52
N LEU A 226 -10.42 -10.25 -28.23
CA LEU A 226 -9.34 -10.10 -29.20
C LEU A 226 -8.76 -11.50 -29.48
N PRO A 227 -8.83 -12.01 -30.72
CA PRO A 227 -8.14 -13.24 -31.10
C PRO A 227 -6.61 -13.03 -31.09
N ASP A 228 -5.88 -14.09 -30.77
CA ASP A 228 -4.41 -14.16 -30.77
C ASP A 228 -3.77 -13.81 -32.12
#